data_AF-A0A932ZES9-F1
#
_entry.id   AF-A0A932ZES9-F1
#
_cell.length_a   1.000
_cell.length_b   1.000
_cell.length_c   1.000
_cell.angle_alpha   90.00
_cell.angle_beta   90.00
_cell.angle_gamma   90.00
#
_symmetry.space_group_name_H-M   'P 1'
#
loop_
_entity.id
_entity.type
_entity.pdbx_description
1 polymer ?
#
loop_
_entity_poly.entity_id
_entity_poly.type
_entity_poly.pdbx_seq_one_letter_code
_entity_poly.pdbx_strand_id
1 'polypeptide(L)'
;DEAAFRGLDNLLKLAKRGNVAVKATALPCFTNDVYPYRRLHPYLRRVYDAFGPKRMFWGTDLSRLPCTYRQGVTTFTEEIPWLTAEDKAWIMGRGVCEWLGWRLPERSDEKN
;
A
#
# COMPACT_ATOMS: atom_id res chain seq x y z
N ASP A 1 12.51 13.19 2.92
CA ASP A 1 11.52 12.22 3.44
C ASP A 1 10.59 12.88 4.44
N GLU A 2 11.08 13.33 5.60
CA GLU A 2 10.25 13.97 6.65
C GLU A 2 9.38 15.12 6.11
N ALA A 3 9.93 16.00 5.28
CA ALA A 3 9.19 17.09 4.65
C ALA A 3 7.98 16.59 3.82
N ALA A 4 8.10 15.45 3.14
CA ALA A 4 7.02 14.84 2.37
C ALA A 4 5.92 14.26 3.27
N PHE A 5 6.27 13.81 4.48
CA PHE A 5 5.35 13.20 5.44
C PHE A 5 4.93 14.14 6.59
N ARG A 6 5.23 15.45 6.51
CA ARG A 6 4.87 16.44 7.55
C ARG A 6 3.37 16.48 7.88
N GLY A 7 2.52 16.11 6.92
CA GLY A 7 1.06 16.05 7.08
C GLY A 7 0.51 14.71 7.56
N LEU A 8 1.38 13.72 7.81
CA LEU A 8 0.96 12.35 8.11
C LEU A 8 0.04 12.28 9.34
N ASP A 9 0.34 13.00 10.42
CA ASP A 9 -0.50 12.98 11.63
C ASP A 9 -1.94 13.43 11.36
N ASN A 10 -2.12 14.38 10.43
CA ASN A 10 -3.45 14.82 10.04
C ASN A 10 -4.17 13.79 9.16
N LEU A 11 -3.43 13.08 8.28
CA LEU A 11 -3.95 11.96 7.52
C LEU A 11 -4.42 10.82 8.46
N LEU A 12 -3.62 10.45 9.46
CA LEU A 12 -3.95 9.36 10.39
C LEU A 12 -5.23 9.64 11.20
N LYS A 13 -5.53 10.90 11.53
CA LYS A 13 -6.80 11.28 12.19
C LYS A 13 -8.04 10.94 11.36
N LEU A 14 -7.92 10.80 10.04
CA LEU A 14 -9.04 10.41 9.17
C LEU A 14 -9.40 8.93 9.32
N ALA A 15 -8.50 8.09 9.87
CA ALA A 15 -8.76 6.67 10.04
C ALA A 15 -9.97 6.35 10.93
N LYS A 16 -10.36 7.27 11.83
CA LYS A 16 -11.59 7.19 12.64
C LYS A 16 -12.87 7.19 11.82
N ARG A 17 -12.81 7.56 10.55
CA ARG A 17 -13.93 7.53 9.60
C ARG A 17 -13.89 6.18 8.87
N GLY A 18 -14.82 5.29 9.21
CA GLY A 18 -14.88 3.94 8.62
C GLY A 18 -15.06 3.92 7.10
N ASN A 19 -15.61 4.99 6.53
CA ASN A 19 -15.83 5.19 5.10
C ASN A 19 -14.67 5.91 4.37
N VAL A 20 -13.50 6.02 4.99
CA VAL A 20 -12.29 6.58 4.38
C VAL A 20 -11.22 5.50 4.29
N ALA A 21 -10.60 5.41 3.10
CA ALA A 21 -9.45 4.57 2.80
C ALA A 21 -8.31 5.41 2.22
N VAL A 22 -7.11 4.85 2.23
CA VAL A 22 -5.89 5.49 1.73
C VAL A 22 -5.26 4.67 0.63
N LYS A 23 -4.57 5.35 -0.29
CA LYS A 23 -3.79 4.71 -1.34
C LYS A 23 -2.31 4.96 -1.12
N ALA A 24 -1.54 3.91 -0.89
CA ALA A 24 -0.09 3.95 -0.82
C ALA A 24 0.45 3.93 -2.26
N THR A 25 0.74 5.13 -2.79
CA THR A 25 1.07 5.31 -4.21
C THR A 25 2.23 6.27 -4.43
N ALA A 26 2.98 6.05 -5.52
CA ALA A 26 4.10 6.88 -5.95
C ALA A 26 5.18 7.13 -4.89
N LEU A 27 5.33 6.20 -3.96
CA LEU A 27 6.19 6.36 -2.79
C LEU A 27 7.66 6.67 -3.12
N PRO A 28 8.27 6.09 -4.17
CA PRO A 28 9.64 6.43 -4.57
C PRO A 28 9.86 7.90 -4.90
N CYS A 29 8.81 8.68 -5.21
CA CYS A 29 8.91 10.12 -5.43
C CYS A 29 9.09 10.93 -4.12
N PHE A 30 8.88 10.32 -2.95
CA PHE A 30 8.85 11.00 -1.65
C PHE A 30 10.04 10.66 -0.74
N THR A 31 10.99 9.91 -1.26
CA THR A 31 12.19 9.50 -0.53
C THR A 31 13.43 9.74 -1.37
N ASN A 32 14.53 10.08 -0.70
CA ASN A 32 15.87 10.06 -1.29
C ASN A 32 16.59 8.72 -1.04
N ASP A 33 15.90 7.76 -0.40
CA ASP A 33 16.42 6.42 -0.19
C ASP A 33 16.44 5.63 -1.50
N VAL A 34 17.36 4.68 -1.58
CA VAL A 34 17.43 3.73 -2.70
C VAL A 34 16.58 2.49 -2.38
N TYR A 35 16.21 1.72 -3.39
CA TYR A 35 15.52 0.44 -3.19
C TYR A 35 16.24 -0.42 -2.14
N PRO A 36 15.54 -1.01 -1.15
CA PRO A 36 14.09 -1.19 -1.06
C PRO A 36 13.32 -0.08 -0.33
N TYR A 37 13.88 1.14 -0.30
CA TYR A 37 13.27 2.33 0.26
C TYR A 37 12.88 2.17 1.74
N ARG A 38 13.79 1.62 2.55
CA ARG A 38 13.55 1.30 3.96
C ARG A 38 13.12 2.52 4.77
N ARG A 39 13.53 3.73 4.38
CA ARG A 39 13.07 4.98 5.02
C ARG A 39 11.56 5.21 4.91
N LEU A 40 10.89 4.62 3.92
CA LEU A 40 9.44 4.69 3.76
C LEU A 40 8.69 3.74 4.69
N HIS A 41 9.31 2.63 5.10
CA HIS A 41 8.62 1.54 5.81
C HIS A 41 8.00 1.98 7.15
N PRO A 42 8.64 2.83 7.98
CA PRO A 42 8.00 3.35 9.20
C PRO A 42 6.75 4.18 8.92
N TYR A 43 6.74 4.98 7.85
CA TYR A 43 5.56 5.76 7.48
C TYR A 43 4.42 4.85 6.99
N LEU A 44 4.75 3.83 6.19
CA LEU A 44 3.79 2.81 5.76
C LEU A 44 3.22 2.04 6.95
N ARG A 45 4.06 1.69 7.94
CA ARG A 45 3.61 1.01 9.15
C ARG A 45 2.59 1.83 9.93
N ARG A 46 2.85 3.13 10.10
CA ARG A 46 1.92 4.04 10.78
C ARG A 46 0.57 4.16 10.06
N VAL A 47 0.59 4.19 8.73
CA VAL A 47 -0.63 4.18 7.92
C VAL A 47 -1.37 2.85 8.06
N TYR A 48 -0.65 1.74 8.00
CA TYR A 48 -1.21 0.39 8.21
C TYR A 48 -1.85 0.26 9.59
N ASP A 49 -1.16 0.66 10.67
CA ASP A 49 -1.68 0.55 12.04
C ASP A 49 -2.97 1.37 12.24
N ALA A 50 -3.12 2.49 11.53
CA ALA A 50 -4.32 3.34 11.63
C ALA A 50 -5.48 2.86 10.76
N PHE A 51 -5.23 2.53 9.49
CA PHE A 51 -6.30 2.20 8.52
C PHE A 51 -6.60 0.70 8.46
N GLY A 52 -5.61 -0.14 8.70
CA GLY A 52 -5.63 -1.57 8.49
C GLY A 52 -5.49 -1.97 7.01
N PRO A 53 -5.21 -3.25 6.73
CA PRO A 53 -4.99 -3.76 5.38
C PRO A 53 -6.22 -3.60 4.46
N LYS A 54 -7.43 -3.63 5.04
CA LYS A 54 -8.69 -3.50 4.29
C LYS A 54 -9.01 -2.07 3.84
N ARG A 55 -8.26 -1.06 4.29
CA ARG A 55 -8.45 0.36 3.93
C ARG A 55 -7.16 1.05 3.52
N MET A 56 -6.12 0.27 3.21
CA MET A 56 -4.86 0.72 2.63
C MET A 56 -4.66 -0.01 1.31
N PHE A 57 -4.70 0.71 0.19
CA PHE A 57 -4.62 0.11 -1.14
C PHE A 57 -3.31 0.50 -1.83
N TRP A 58 -2.69 -0.44 -2.53
CA TRP A 58 -1.48 -0.19 -3.29
C TRP A 58 -1.78 0.45 -4.66
N GLY A 59 -0.86 1.29 -5.14
CA GLY A 59 -0.83 1.75 -6.52
C GLY A 59 0.55 2.28 -6.87
N THR A 60 0.90 2.32 -8.16
CA THR A 60 2.24 2.77 -8.60
C THR A 60 2.29 4.25 -8.91
N ASP A 61 1.33 4.74 -9.69
CA ASP A 61 1.47 5.98 -10.47
C ASP A 61 2.58 5.86 -11.53
N LEU A 62 2.55 4.75 -12.27
CA LEU A 62 3.64 4.25 -13.12
C LEU A 62 4.26 5.28 -14.07
N SER A 63 3.46 6.16 -14.66
CA SER A 63 3.92 7.16 -15.64
C SER A 63 4.89 8.19 -15.07
N ARG A 64 5.02 8.30 -13.74
CA ARG A 64 5.93 9.25 -13.08
C ARG A 64 6.93 8.61 -12.11
N LEU A 65 6.99 7.28 -12.05
CA LEU A 65 7.85 6.61 -11.08
C LEU A 65 9.33 6.71 -11.47
N PRO A 66 10.23 7.10 -10.55
CA PRO A 66 11.67 7.07 -10.76
C PRO A 66 12.27 5.66 -10.57
N CYS A 67 11.46 4.60 -10.67
CA CYS A 67 11.88 3.23 -10.42
C CYS A 67 11.20 2.23 -11.36
N THR A 68 11.68 0.99 -11.35
CA THR A 68 11.03 -0.09 -12.12
C THR A 68 9.69 -0.48 -11.51
N TYR A 69 8.76 -0.97 -12.34
CA TYR A 69 7.49 -1.53 -11.85
C TYR A 69 7.73 -2.68 -10.85
N ARG A 70 8.72 -3.54 -11.12
CA ARG A 70 9.14 -4.62 -10.22
C ARG A 70 9.42 -4.09 -8.82
N GLN A 71 10.27 -3.07 -8.69
CA GLN A 71 10.59 -2.48 -7.39
C GLN A 71 9.33 -1.94 -6.67
N GLY A 72 8.39 -1.34 -7.41
CA GLY A 72 7.12 -0.88 -6.84
C GLY A 72 6.26 -2.02 -6.24
N VAL A 73 6.26 -3.18 -6.88
CA VAL A 73 5.57 -4.39 -6.41
C VAL A 73 6.33 -5.04 -5.24
N THR A 74 7.62 -5.33 -5.42
CA THR A 74 8.43 -6.08 -4.46
C THR A 74 8.64 -5.35 -3.14
N THR A 75 8.60 -4.00 -3.16
CA THR A 75 8.58 -3.20 -1.92
C THR A 75 7.46 -3.67 -0.98
N PHE A 76 6.28 -4.02 -1.48
CA PHE A 76 5.15 -4.50 -0.66
C PHE A 76 5.12 -6.02 -0.49
N THR A 77 5.47 -6.76 -1.53
CA THR A 77 5.31 -8.22 -1.51
C THR A 77 6.49 -8.96 -0.86
N GLU A 78 7.68 -8.36 -0.83
CA GLU A 78 8.93 -9.01 -0.39
C GLU A 78 9.66 -8.23 0.70
N GLU A 79 9.73 -6.90 0.59
CA GLU A 79 10.66 -6.10 1.42
C GLU A 79 10.09 -5.59 2.74
N ILE A 80 8.75 -5.57 2.89
CA ILE A 80 8.08 -5.17 4.14
C ILE A 80 7.80 -6.43 4.99
N PRO A 81 8.59 -6.70 6.05
CA PRO A 81 8.58 -8.00 6.74
C PRO A 81 7.36 -8.21 7.65
N TRP A 82 6.67 -7.13 8.04
CA TRP A 82 5.53 -7.18 8.96
C TRP A 82 4.18 -7.37 8.26
N LEU A 83 4.15 -7.40 6.92
CA LEU A 83 2.95 -7.72 6.16
C LEU A 83 2.79 -9.24 6.05
N THR A 84 1.68 -9.77 6.54
CA THR A 84 1.31 -11.17 6.33
C THR A 84 0.89 -11.42 4.88
N ALA A 85 0.78 -12.70 4.49
CA ALA A 85 0.23 -13.05 3.19
C ALA A 85 -1.20 -12.54 2.99
N GLU A 86 -2.02 -12.56 4.06
CA GLU A 86 -3.38 -12.02 4.01
C GLU A 86 -3.37 -10.50 3.85
N ASP A 87 -2.54 -9.78 4.59
CA ASP A 87 -2.41 -8.32 4.44
C ASP A 87 -2.04 -7.94 3.02
N LYS A 88 -1.08 -8.67 2.42
CA LYS A 88 -0.65 -8.46 1.04
C LYS A 88 -1.81 -8.65 0.06
N ALA A 89 -2.62 -9.70 0.23
CA ALA A 89 -3.79 -9.91 -0.64
C ALA A 89 -4.77 -8.73 -0.59
N TRP A 90 -5.05 -8.21 0.62
CA TRP A 90 -5.90 -7.04 0.81
C TRP A 90 -5.31 -5.78 0.17
N ILE A 91 -4.05 -5.46 0.48
CA ILE A 91 -3.40 -4.22 0.05
C ILE A 91 -3.16 -4.21 -1.46
N MET A 92 -2.77 -5.34 -2.05
CA MET A 92 -2.33 -5.44 -3.44
C MET A 92 -3.45 -5.64 -4.46
N GLY A 93 -4.72 -5.73 -4.04
CA GLY A 93 -5.83 -5.74 -5.00
C GLY A 93 -7.20 -6.11 -4.43
N ARG A 94 -7.27 -7.06 -3.50
CA ARG A 94 -8.57 -7.52 -2.96
C ARG A 94 -9.34 -6.38 -2.29
N GLY A 95 -8.66 -5.56 -1.49
CA GLY A 95 -9.28 -4.49 -0.72
C GLY A 95 -9.95 -3.43 -1.58
N VAL A 96 -9.28 -2.97 -2.65
CA VAL A 96 -9.90 -1.99 -3.57
C VAL A 96 -11.07 -2.60 -4.33
N CYS A 97 -11.00 -3.90 -4.68
CA CYS A 97 -12.12 -4.58 -5.33
C CYS A 97 -13.34 -4.67 -4.41
N GLU A 98 -13.16 -5.09 -3.17
CA GLU A 98 -14.25 -5.13 -2.19
C GLU A 98 -14.79 -3.73 -1.89
N TRP A 99 -13.92 -2.72 -1.77
CA TRP A 99 -14.31 -1.33 -1.49
C TRP A 99 -15.17 -0.72 -2.60
N LEU A 100 -14.90 -1.08 -3.85
CA LEU A 100 -15.65 -0.59 -5.03
C LEU A 100 -16.81 -1.50 -5.43
N GLY A 101 -17.04 -2.62 -4.73
CA GLY A 101 -18.03 -3.62 -5.11
C GLY A 101 -17.69 -4.34 -6.42
N TRP A 102 -16.42 -4.42 -6.80
CA TRP A 102 -15.97 -5.15 -7.97
C TRP A 102 -15.95 -6.64 -7.70
N ARG A 103 -16.83 -7.36 -8.39
CA ARG A 103 -16.91 -8.83 -8.31
C ARG A 103 -15.65 -9.42 -8.93
N LEU A 104 -14.77 -9.95 -8.09
CA LEU A 104 -13.65 -10.77 -8.56
C LEU A 104 -14.19 -12.06 -9.16
N PRO A 105 -13.61 -12.55 -10.28
CA PRO A 105 -13.93 -13.87 -10.79
C PRO A 105 -13.64 -14.90 -9.71
N GLU A 106 -14.51 -15.90 -9.60
CA GLU A 106 -14.26 -17.04 -8.72
C GLU A 106 -12.94 -17.67 -9.15
N ARG A 107 -12.04 -17.90 -8.18
CA ARG A 107 -10.81 -18.60 -8.45
C ARG A 107 -11.23 -20.00 -8.87
N SER A 108 -11.07 -20.34 -10.16
CA SER A 108 -11.16 -21.73 -10.58
C SER A 108 -10.05 -22.45 -9.85
N ASP A 109 -10.40 -23.19 -8.81
CA ASP A 109 -9.47 -24.14 -8.23
C ASP A 109 -9.12 -25.11 -9.36
N GLU A 110 -7.92 -24.96 -9.91
CA GLU A 110 -7.29 -25.99 -10.75
C GLU A 110 -7.18 -27.24 -9.89
N LYS A 111 -8.24 -28.05 -9.94
CA LYS A 111 -8.15 -29.49 -9.72
C LYS A 111 -7.40 -30.04 -10.93
N ASN A 112 -6.08 -30.16 -10.81
CA ASN A 112 -5.31 -31.19 -11.49
C ASN A 112 -4.03 -31.50 -10.72
#